data_AF-A0A350IKB3-F1
#
_entry.id   AF-A0A350IKB3-F1
#
_cell.length_a   1.000
_cell.length_b   1.000
_cell.length_c   1.000
_cell.angle_alpha   90.00
_cell.angle_beta   90.00
_cell.angle_gamma   90.00
#
_symmetry.space_group_name_H-M   'P 1'
#
loop_
_entity.id
_entity.type
_entity.pdbx_description
1 polymer ?
#
loop_
_entity_poly.entity_id
_entity_poly.type
_entity_poly.pdbx_seq_one_letter_code
_entity_poly.pdbx_strand_id
1 'polypeptide(L)'
;MKLHFDPNQNFQNDAISAIVDIFEGQPLNHGDFSFSLNSDSQIFNQDGVGNHLILSEDQILENVQNVQKKFELDVSDRLDGMHFTVEMETGTGKTYVYLRTIYELNKKYGLKKFVIVVPSIAIREGVLKNLEITFDHFQNLYD
;
A
#
# COMPACT_ATOMS: atom_id res chain seq x y z
N MET A 1 -4.79 -10.72 -27.10
CA MET A 1 -5.36 -9.37 -26.93
C MET A 1 -4.57 -8.68 -25.84
N LYS A 2 -3.95 -7.52 -26.08
CA LYS A 2 -3.29 -6.74 -25.01
C LYS A 2 -4.33 -5.79 -24.41
N LEU A 3 -4.53 -5.88 -23.10
CA LEU A 3 -5.36 -4.92 -22.37
C LEU A 3 -4.58 -3.62 -22.23
N HIS A 4 -5.28 -2.49 -22.38
CA HIS A 4 -4.71 -1.16 -22.17
C HIS A 4 -5.23 -0.62 -20.85
N PHE A 5 -4.32 -0.30 -19.93
CA PHE A 5 -4.65 0.29 -18.63
C PHE A 5 -4.42 1.79 -18.69
N ASP A 6 -5.37 2.57 -18.19
CA ASP A 6 -5.23 4.02 -18.07
C ASP A 6 -4.87 4.38 -16.61
N PRO A 7 -3.64 4.86 -16.34
CA PRO A 7 -3.21 5.22 -14.99
C PRO A 7 -3.77 6.58 -14.50
N ASN A 8 -4.46 7.34 -15.35
CA ASN A 8 -4.85 8.71 -15.05
C ASN A 8 -6.32 8.87 -14.61
N GLN A 9 -6.99 7.77 -14.29
CA GLN A 9 -8.37 7.82 -13.78
C GLN A 9 -8.40 8.41 -12.37
N ASN A 10 -8.96 9.63 -12.24
CA ASN A 10 -8.97 10.39 -10.98
C ASN A 10 -9.51 9.58 -9.81
N PHE A 11 -10.68 8.95 -9.96
CA PHE A 11 -11.27 8.15 -8.88
C PHE A 11 -10.41 6.97 -8.44
N GLN A 12 -9.57 6.41 -9.32
CA GLN A 12 -8.60 5.38 -8.95
C GLN A 12 -7.42 5.99 -8.19
N ASN A 13 -6.89 7.12 -8.68
CA ASN A 13 -5.81 7.84 -8.01
C ASN A 13 -6.23 8.34 -6.63
N ASP A 14 -7.47 8.80 -6.48
CA ASP A 14 -8.07 9.24 -5.24
C ASP A 14 -8.12 8.09 -4.23
N ALA A 15 -8.64 6.94 -4.64
CA ALA A 15 -8.70 5.72 -3.81
C ALA A 15 -7.30 5.24 -3.40
N ILE A 16 -6.32 5.31 -4.29
CA ILE A 16 -4.92 4.97 -3.98
C ILE A 16 -4.35 5.96 -2.97
N SER A 17 -4.55 7.27 -3.19
CA SER A 17 -4.06 8.32 -2.29
C SER A 17 -4.67 8.22 -0.89
N ALA A 18 -5.95 7.84 -0.80
CA ALA A 18 -6.64 7.68 0.47
C ALA A 18 -5.95 6.66 1.40
N ILE A 19 -5.33 5.61 0.85
CA ILE A 19 -4.56 4.64 1.64
C ILE A 19 -3.12 5.10 1.84
N VAL A 20 -2.48 5.62 0.79
CA VAL A 20 -1.08 6.05 0.86
C VAL A 20 -0.90 7.18 1.88
N ASP A 21 -1.83 8.13 1.94
CA ASP A 21 -1.77 9.30 2.81
C ASP A 21 -1.98 8.95 4.29
N ILE A 22 -2.57 7.80 4.63
CA ILE A 22 -2.66 7.31 6.01
C ILE A 22 -1.27 7.11 6.64
N PHE A 23 -0.26 6.79 5.82
CA PHE A 23 1.11 6.56 6.25
C PHE A 23 2.00 7.79 6.07
N GLU A 24 1.44 8.99 5.89
CA GLU A 24 2.22 10.23 5.84
C GLU A 24 3.09 10.41 7.10
N GLY A 25 4.33 10.85 6.90
CA GLY A 25 5.36 10.94 7.96
C GLY A 25 6.19 9.66 8.15
N GLN A 26 5.77 8.51 7.59
CA GLN A 26 6.61 7.31 7.60
C GLN A 26 7.87 7.58 6.76
N PRO A 27 9.08 7.42 7.30
CA PRO A 27 10.29 7.57 6.52
C PRO A 27 10.35 6.45 5.47
N LEU A 28 11.01 6.72 4.35
CA LEU A 28 11.43 5.66 3.45
C LEU A 28 12.14 4.61 4.27
N ASN A 29 11.69 3.36 4.12
CA ASN A 29 12.43 2.19 4.57
C ASN A 29 13.67 2.09 3.66
N HIS A 30 14.57 3.07 3.78
CA HIS A 30 15.96 2.94 3.39
C HIS A 30 16.37 1.70 4.12
N GLY A 31 16.50 0.60 3.38
CA GLY A 31 16.87 -0.66 3.97
C GLY A 31 18.05 -0.43 4.90
N ASP A 32 18.15 -1.27 5.90
CA ASP A 32 19.24 -1.38 6.89
C ASP A 32 20.66 -1.49 6.28
N PHE A 33 20.83 -1.09 5.01
CA PHE A 33 22.04 -0.75 4.29
C PHE A 33 22.70 0.56 4.75
N SER A 34 22.13 1.31 5.70
CA SER A 34 23.00 1.96 6.68
C SER A 34 23.52 0.87 7.61
N PHE A 35 24.43 0.07 7.06
CA PHE A 35 25.37 -0.72 7.82
C PHE A 35 25.83 0.18 8.96
N SER A 36 25.40 -0.12 10.18
CA SER A 36 26.12 0.25 11.37
C SER A 36 27.54 -0.30 11.18
N LEU A 37 28.39 0.51 10.55
CA LEU A 37 29.85 0.38 10.50
C LEU A 37 30.46 0.67 11.89
N ASN A 38 29.68 0.47 12.94
CA ASN A 38 30.13 0.42 14.31
C ASN A 38 30.10 -1.05 14.67
N SER A 39 31.23 -1.69 14.39
CA SER A 39 31.83 -2.72 15.24
C SER A 39 30.86 -3.34 16.24
N ASP A 40 30.21 -4.43 15.84
CA ASP A 40 30.22 -5.68 16.58
C ASP A 40 29.05 -6.58 16.16
N SER A 41 29.43 -7.80 15.77
CA SER A 41 28.70 -9.02 16.05
C SER A 41 27.23 -9.16 15.60
N GLN A 42 27.04 -10.00 14.57
CA GLN A 42 26.36 -11.28 14.82
C GLN A 42 24.86 -11.26 15.19
N ILE A 43 24.06 -10.33 14.67
CA ILE A 43 22.58 -10.33 14.82
C ILE A 43 21.86 -10.09 13.48
N PHE A 44 22.25 -10.80 12.42
CA PHE A 44 21.22 -11.24 11.48
C PHE A 44 20.55 -12.44 12.15
N ASN A 45 19.58 -12.17 13.03
CA ASN A 45 18.70 -13.20 13.54
C ASN A 45 18.17 -13.99 12.34
N GLN A 46 18.11 -15.31 12.46
CA GLN A 46 17.56 -16.23 11.46
C GLN A 46 16.05 -16.00 11.18
N ASP A 47 15.48 -14.92 11.73
CA ASP A 47 14.09 -14.52 11.63
C ASP A 47 13.98 -13.39 10.59
N GLY A 48 13.16 -13.60 9.56
CA GLY A 48 13.13 -12.73 8.39
C GLY A 48 12.77 -11.27 8.67
N VAL A 49 13.22 -10.37 7.78
CA VAL A 49 12.98 -8.92 7.86
C VAL A 49 11.55 -8.55 7.44
N GLY A 50 10.78 -7.84 8.28
CA GLY A 50 9.42 -7.38 7.99
C GLY A 50 9.35 -5.91 7.53
N ASN A 51 8.16 -5.46 7.10
CA ASN A 51 7.90 -4.02 6.99
C ASN A 51 7.87 -3.42 8.40
N HIS A 52 8.49 -2.25 8.62
CA HIS A 52 8.52 -1.59 9.92
C HIS A 52 7.73 -0.29 9.89
N LEU A 53 6.67 -0.21 10.71
CA LEU A 53 5.86 1.00 10.90
C LEU A 53 6.38 1.76 12.12
N ILE A 54 6.84 2.99 11.92
CA ILE A 54 7.42 3.85 12.97
C ILE A 54 6.38 4.83 13.52
N LEU A 55 5.36 5.15 12.73
CA LEU A 55 4.30 6.08 13.10
C LEU A 55 3.57 5.61 14.37
N SER A 56 3.31 6.55 15.28
CA SER A 56 2.45 6.33 16.43
C SER A 56 0.98 6.19 16.01
N GLU A 57 0.17 5.55 16.85
CA GLU A 57 -1.28 5.47 16.61
C GLU A 57 -1.92 6.87 16.51
N ASP A 58 -1.46 7.83 17.31
CA ASP A 58 -1.93 9.22 17.25
C ASP A 58 -1.64 9.87 15.90
N GLN A 59 -0.45 9.63 15.32
CA GLN A 59 -0.11 10.16 14.00
C GLN A 59 -0.94 9.50 12.90
N ILE A 60 -1.15 8.18 12.99
CA ILE A 60 -2.02 7.46 12.06
C ILE A 60 -3.47 7.98 12.15
N LEU A 61 -3.97 8.23 13.36
CA LEU A 61 -5.30 8.81 13.56
C LEU A 61 -5.39 10.19 12.92
N GLU A 62 -4.41 11.07 13.15
CA GLU A 62 -4.37 12.40 12.51
C GLU A 62 -4.39 12.28 10.98
N ASN A 63 -3.60 11.37 10.41
CA ASN A 63 -3.56 11.15 8.97
C ASN A 63 -4.91 10.65 8.44
N VAL A 64 -5.55 9.69 9.12
CA VAL A 64 -6.89 9.18 8.78
C VAL A 64 -7.91 10.32 8.82
N GLN A 65 -7.90 11.16 9.86
CA GLN A 65 -8.81 12.29 9.95
C GLN A 65 -8.59 13.31 8.83
N ASN A 66 -7.34 13.53 8.41
CA ASN A 66 -7.02 14.40 7.28
C ASN A 66 -7.54 13.83 5.96
N VAL A 67 -7.39 12.51 5.75
CA VAL A 67 -7.98 11.80 4.60
C VAL A 67 -9.50 11.90 4.63
N GLN A 68 -10.15 11.65 5.77
CA GLN A 68 -11.61 11.75 5.92
C GLN A 68 -12.10 13.16 5.57
N LYS A 69 -11.45 14.22 6.09
CA LYS A 69 -11.78 15.61 5.75
C LYS A 69 -11.61 15.91 4.26
N LYS A 70 -10.53 15.42 3.64
CA LYS A 70 -10.25 15.60 2.20
C LYS A 70 -11.33 14.97 1.32
N PHE A 71 -11.88 13.84 1.73
CA PHE A 71 -12.95 13.12 1.02
C PHE A 71 -14.35 13.39 1.56
N GLU A 72 -14.51 14.42 2.40
CA GLU A 72 -15.80 14.85 2.95
C GLU A 72 -16.55 13.72 3.71
N LEU A 73 -15.80 12.88 4.43
CA LEU A 73 -16.31 11.80 5.27
C LEU A 73 -16.42 12.23 6.74
N ASP A 74 -17.26 11.53 7.49
CA ASP A 74 -17.32 11.68 8.95
C ASP A 74 -15.96 11.36 9.58
N VAL A 75 -15.50 12.25 10.45
CA VAL A 75 -14.19 12.18 11.07
C VAL A 75 -14.25 11.26 12.29
N SER A 76 -13.37 10.27 12.34
CA SER A 76 -13.30 9.33 13.46
C SER A 76 -12.57 9.94 14.65
N ASP A 77 -13.13 9.77 15.86
CA ASP A 77 -12.47 10.24 17.10
C ASP A 77 -11.34 9.31 17.58
N ARG A 78 -11.33 8.06 17.11
CA ARG A 78 -10.34 7.03 17.47
C ARG A 78 -10.20 5.99 16.38
N LEU A 79 -9.08 5.27 16.39
CA LEU A 79 -8.88 4.09 15.56
C LEU A 79 -9.57 2.86 16.18
N ASP A 80 -10.13 2.01 15.33
CA ASP A 80 -10.57 0.66 15.68
C ASP A 80 -9.59 -0.36 15.09
N GLY A 81 -8.37 -0.35 15.65
CA GLY A 81 -7.22 -1.06 15.08
C GLY A 81 -6.73 -0.46 13.75
N MET A 82 -5.81 -1.18 13.10
CA MET A 82 -5.20 -0.78 11.82
C MET A 82 -6.00 -1.34 10.62
N HIS A 83 -7.31 -1.11 10.64
CA HIS A 83 -8.24 -1.59 9.63
C HIS A 83 -8.84 -0.41 8.87
N PHE A 84 -8.38 -0.22 7.64
CA PHE A 84 -8.82 0.86 6.77
C PHE A 84 -9.64 0.29 5.62
N THR A 85 -10.75 0.95 5.30
CA THR A 85 -11.70 0.51 4.27
C THR A 85 -11.75 1.52 3.14
N VAL A 86 -11.66 1.04 1.91
CA VAL A 86 -11.96 1.82 0.70
C VAL A 86 -13.16 1.17 0.04
N GLU A 87 -14.26 1.91 -0.04
CA GLU A 87 -15.45 1.48 -0.74
C GLU A 87 -15.41 1.93 -2.19
N MET A 88 -15.66 1.00 -3.11
CA MET A 88 -15.67 1.28 -4.54
C MET A 88 -16.78 0.49 -5.22
N GLU A 89 -17.48 1.16 -6.14
CA GLU A 89 -18.52 0.54 -6.96
C GLU A 89 -17.98 -0.62 -7.81
N THR A 90 -18.83 -1.58 -8.16
CA THR A 90 -18.48 -2.67 -9.08
C THR A 90 -18.06 -2.12 -10.45
N GLY A 91 -17.07 -2.77 -11.09
CA GLY A 91 -16.57 -2.33 -12.41
C GLY A 91 -15.60 -1.14 -12.40
N THR A 92 -15.31 -0.50 -11.26
CA THR A 92 -14.38 0.66 -11.16
C THR A 92 -12.90 0.29 -11.03
N GLY A 93 -12.55 -0.99 -11.13
CA GLY A 93 -11.14 -1.41 -11.11
C GLY A 93 -10.52 -1.51 -9.71
N LYS A 94 -11.29 -1.91 -8.68
CA LYS A 94 -10.79 -2.27 -7.33
C LYS A 94 -9.49 -3.07 -7.35
N THR A 95 -9.40 -4.05 -8.25
CA THR A 95 -8.21 -4.89 -8.41
C THR A 95 -6.97 -4.10 -8.80
N TYR A 96 -7.12 -3.20 -9.77
CA TYR A 96 -6.06 -2.32 -10.20
C TYR A 96 -5.64 -1.36 -9.08
N VAL A 97 -6.62 -0.79 -8.36
CA VAL A 97 -6.38 0.15 -7.27
C VAL A 97 -5.56 -0.47 -6.14
N TYR A 98 -5.93 -1.64 -5.61
CA TYR A 98 -5.14 -2.21 -4.51
C TYR A 98 -3.74 -2.66 -4.97
N LEU A 99 -3.61 -3.15 -6.22
CA LEU A 99 -2.31 -3.51 -6.78
C LEU A 99 -1.42 -2.28 -6.93
N ARG A 100 -1.95 -1.21 -7.50
CA ARG A 100 -1.19 0.04 -7.65
C ARG A 100 -0.88 0.69 -6.30
N THR A 101 -1.76 0.56 -5.31
CA THR A 101 -1.50 1.00 -3.93
C THR A 101 -0.27 0.30 -3.34
N ILE A 102 -0.09 -1.00 -3.60
CA ILE A 102 1.12 -1.73 -3.18
C ILE A 102 2.39 -1.10 -3.78
N TYR A 103 2.36 -0.74 -5.08
CA TYR A 103 3.48 -0.05 -5.73
C TYR A 103 3.73 1.35 -5.15
N GLU A 104 2.68 2.14 -4.90
CA GLU A 104 2.83 3.47 -4.29
C GLU A 104 3.39 3.39 -2.85
N LEU A 105 2.92 2.44 -2.04
CA LEU A 105 3.45 2.21 -0.70
C LEU A 105 4.92 1.77 -0.73
N ASN A 106 5.31 0.98 -1.74
CA ASN A 106 6.71 0.64 -1.96
C ASN A 106 7.53 1.88 -2.37
N LYS A 107 7.06 2.66 -3.34
CA LYS A 107 7.75 3.84 -3.84
C LYS A 107 7.92 4.92 -2.78
N LYS A 108 6.86 5.21 -2.01
CA LYS A 108 6.84 6.31 -1.02
C LYS A 108 7.48 5.92 0.30
N TYR A 109 7.31 4.67 0.74
CA TYR A 109 7.68 4.22 2.10
C TYR A 109 8.59 2.99 2.14
N GLY A 110 8.90 2.36 1.01
CA GLY A 110 9.78 1.19 0.97
C GLY A 110 9.16 -0.10 1.51
N LEU A 111 7.83 -0.19 1.61
CA LEU A 111 7.13 -1.42 2.01
C LEU A 111 7.27 -2.48 0.91
N LYS A 112 7.67 -3.71 1.26
CA LYS A 112 8.01 -4.76 0.27
C LYS A 112 7.19 -6.02 0.39
N LYS A 113 6.64 -6.32 1.57
CA LYS A 113 5.93 -7.57 1.84
C LYS A 113 4.44 -7.29 2.04
N PHE A 114 3.60 -7.94 1.24
CA PHE A 114 2.16 -7.75 1.25
C PHE A 114 1.46 -9.11 1.16
N VAL A 115 0.30 -9.23 1.81
CA VAL A 115 -0.55 -10.41 1.78
C VAL A 115 -1.93 -10.00 1.27
N ILE A 116 -2.37 -10.60 0.17
CA ILE A 116 -3.72 -10.38 -0.38
C ILE A 116 -4.59 -11.56 0.04
N VAL A 117 -5.56 -11.31 0.91
CA VAL A 117 -6.52 -12.32 1.38
C VAL A 117 -7.77 -12.27 0.51
N VAL A 118 -8.21 -13.42 0.02
CA VAL A 118 -9.38 -13.53 -0.88
C VAL A 118 -10.34 -14.62 -0.40
N PRO A 119 -11.67 -14.48 -0.60
CA PRO A 119 -12.65 -15.37 0.02
C PRO A 119 -12.90 -16.67 -0.77
N SER A 120 -12.34 -16.82 -1.97
CA SER A 120 -12.50 -18.04 -2.77
C SER A 120 -11.33 -18.30 -3.72
N ILE A 121 -11.20 -19.55 -4.16
CA ILE A 121 -10.20 -19.98 -5.14
C ILE A 121 -10.42 -19.26 -6.48
N ALA A 122 -11.68 -19.09 -6.92
CA ALA A 122 -11.98 -18.40 -8.18
C ALA A 122 -11.46 -16.95 -8.17
N ILE A 123 -11.62 -16.24 -7.06
CA ILE A 123 -11.10 -14.87 -6.90
C ILE A 123 -9.58 -14.90 -6.86
N ARG A 124 -8.95 -15.87 -6.17
CA ARG A 124 -7.49 -16.05 -6.16
C ARG A 124 -6.91 -16.18 -7.57
N GLU A 125 -7.49 -17.04 -8.40
CA GLU A 125 -7.03 -17.22 -9.79
C GLU A 125 -7.22 -15.93 -10.61
N GLY A 126 -8.32 -15.21 -10.39
CA GLY A 126 -8.53 -13.89 -10.99
C GLY A 126 -7.46 -12.87 -10.58
N VAL A 127 -7.09 -12.83 -9.31
CA VAL A 127 -6.03 -11.95 -8.80
C VAL A 127 -4.66 -12.32 -9.37
N LEU A 128 -4.31 -13.61 -9.40
CA LEU A 128 -3.06 -14.09 -10.00
C LEU A 128 -2.97 -13.70 -11.48
N LYS A 129 -4.07 -13.84 -12.22
CA LYS A 129 -4.09 -13.41 -13.62
C LYS A 129 -3.95 -11.90 -13.76
N ASN A 130 -4.57 -11.11 -12.87
CA ASN A 130 -4.42 -9.66 -12.87
C ASN A 130 -2.97 -9.24 -12.63
N LEU A 131 -2.29 -9.84 -11.65
CA LEU A 131 -0.86 -9.60 -11.40
C LEU A 131 -0.01 -9.81 -12.67
N GLU A 132 -0.24 -10.92 -13.39
CA GLU A 132 0.47 -11.23 -14.64
C GLU A 132 0.22 -10.19 -15.73
N ILE A 133 -1.05 -9.83 -15.99
CA ILE A 133 -1.40 -8.90 -17.09
C ILE A 133 -1.01 -7.45 -16.79
N THR A 134 -0.98 -7.06 -15.51
CA THR A 134 -0.59 -5.70 -15.10
C THR A 134 0.91 -5.54 -14.92
N PHE A 135 1.70 -6.62 -14.99
CA PHE A 135 3.14 -6.60 -14.73
C PHE A 135 3.85 -5.58 -15.61
N ASP A 136 3.77 -5.72 -16.94
CA ASP A 136 4.41 -4.80 -17.88
C ASP A 136 3.92 -3.35 -17.69
N HIS A 137 2.63 -3.17 -17.39
CA HIS A 137 2.05 -1.84 -17.15
C HIS A 137 2.69 -1.17 -15.94
N PHE A 138 2.80 -1.88 -14.82
CA PHE A 138 3.37 -1.31 -13.61
C PHE A 138 4.88 -1.12 -13.71
N GLN A 139 5.63 -1.99 -14.41
CA GLN A 139 7.06 -1.73 -14.65
C GLN A 139 7.25 -0.41 -15.40
N ASN A 140 6.50 -0.16 -16.47
CA ASN A 140 6.61 1.13 -17.19
C ASN A 140 6.19 2.36 -16.36
N LEU A 141 5.37 2.18 -15.33
CA LEU A 141 4.87 3.29 -14.50
C LEU A 141 5.79 3.59 -13.30
N TYR A 142 6.56 2.61 -12.84
CA TYR A 142 7.33 2.67 -11.60
C TYR A 142 8.85 2.45 -11.77
N ASP A 143 9.33 1.87 -12.88
CA ASP A 143 10.75 1.82 -13.28
C ASP A 143 11.18 3.12 -14.01
#